data_AF-A0A9E1VZA7-F1
#
_entry.id   AF-A0A9E1VZA7-F1
#
_cell.length_a   1.000
_cell.length_b   1.000
_cell.length_c   1.000
_cell.angle_alpha   90.00
_cell.angle_beta   90.00
_cell.angle_gamma   90.00
#
_symmetry.space_group_name_H-M   'P 1'
#
loop_
_entity.id
_entity.type
_entity.pdbx_description
1 polymer ?
#
loop_
_entity_poly.entity_id
_entity_poly.type
_entity_poly.pdbx_seq_one_letter_code
_entity_poly.pdbx_strand_id
1 'polypeptide(L)'
;MKARTRKQKYEHPFLLSGIVAFFIVVSLSPNASAFEIVIKLTGHEEFPGLVSLDAGTGKKFDRLCLLGTEARGSIDMDFIMTLAGKGIPEGNYQVAKALPEEKWPTSSFSANGALRFVPKSESLQEFLMTLGKQGLALHARDFYPLAGKMTDNPKMIRFFSNQLFERLAERWGTLRISNWDMGRFHDFYRRNTESDQQWKVRVTSSALERVKNICAPLKVQRKPGGELE
;
A
#
# COMPACT_ATOMS: atom_id res chain seq x y z
N MET A 1 20.43 -62.32 64.98
CA MET A 1 19.27 -61.52 65.40
C MET A 1 19.70 -60.11 65.81
N LYS A 2 19.34 -59.09 65.03
CA LYS A 2 18.72 -57.82 65.50
C LYS A 2 18.58 -56.89 64.29
N ALA A 3 17.37 -56.91 63.75
CA ALA A 3 16.89 -55.99 62.74
C ALA A 3 16.70 -54.59 63.33
N ARG A 4 16.97 -53.55 62.54
CA ARG A 4 16.62 -52.16 62.83
C ARG A 4 15.69 -51.64 61.74
N THR A 5 14.45 -51.33 62.15
CA THR A 5 13.63 -50.13 61.84
C THR A 5 13.73 -49.51 60.43
N ARG A 6 12.62 -49.16 59.78
CA ARG A 6 11.64 -48.17 60.27
C ARG A 6 10.33 -48.23 59.49
N LYS A 7 9.19 -48.16 60.20
CA LYS A 7 7.85 -47.90 59.66
C LYS A 7 7.78 -46.46 59.16
N GLN A 8 7.12 -46.25 58.01
CA GLN A 8 6.68 -44.93 57.57
C GLN A 8 5.21 -45.05 57.13
N LYS A 9 4.31 -44.50 57.94
CA LYS A 9 2.92 -44.22 57.59
C LYS A 9 2.49 -43.05 58.45
N TYR A 10 2.25 -41.90 57.85
CA TYR A 10 1.37 -40.87 58.41
C TYR A 10 0.71 -40.11 57.27
N GLU A 11 -0.60 -40.02 57.39
CA GLU A 11 -1.55 -39.41 56.47
C GLU A 11 -1.51 -37.88 56.57
N HIS A 12 -1.99 -37.23 55.50
CA HIS A 12 -2.23 -35.79 55.40
C HIS A 12 -3.27 -35.30 56.42
N PRO A 13 -3.26 -34.00 56.78
CA PRO A 13 -4.21 -33.13 56.08
C PRO A 13 -3.72 -31.69 55.80
N PHE A 14 -4.36 -31.13 54.78
CA PHE A 14 -4.51 -29.73 54.37
C PHE A 14 -4.26 -28.64 55.43
N LEU A 15 -3.56 -27.56 55.03
CA LEU A 15 -3.99 -26.19 55.33
C LEU A 15 -3.23 -25.14 54.47
N LEU A 16 -4.02 -24.45 53.65
CA LEU A 16 -3.89 -23.10 53.10
C LEU A 16 -2.48 -22.46 53.02
N SER A 17 -1.97 -22.32 51.80
CA SER A 17 -1.17 -21.15 51.42
C SER A 17 -1.74 -20.59 50.12
N GLY A 18 -2.57 -19.55 50.26
CA GLY A 18 -3.12 -18.79 49.15
C GLY A 18 -2.04 -17.94 48.52
N ILE A 19 -1.45 -18.43 47.44
CA ILE A 19 -0.65 -17.61 46.54
C ILE A 19 -1.63 -16.90 45.61
N VAL A 20 -2.02 -15.68 45.97
CA VAL A 20 -2.66 -14.76 45.04
C VAL A 20 -1.56 -14.27 44.10
N ALA A 21 -1.37 -15.00 42.99
CA ALA A 21 -0.57 -14.53 41.88
C ALA A 21 -1.33 -13.36 41.22
N PHE A 22 -0.91 -12.14 41.55
CA PHE A 22 -1.38 -10.93 40.90
C PHE A 22 -0.78 -10.89 39.48
N PHE A 23 -1.37 -11.66 38.55
CA PHE A 23 -1.13 -11.49 37.13
C PHE A 23 -1.75 -10.16 36.73
N ILE A 24 -0.95 -9.10 36.74
CA ILE A 24 -1.27 -7.88 35.99
C ILE A 24 -1.25 -8.29 34.53
N VAL A 25 -2.39 -8.77 34.03
CA VAL A 25 -2.69 -8.73 32.61
C VAL A 25 -2.81 -7.25 32.30
N VAL A 26 -1.68 -6.63 31.95
CA VAL A 26 -1.69 -5.36 31.23
C VAL A 26 -2.50 -5.67 29.98
N SER A 27 -3.78 -5.31 30.02
CA SER A 27 -4.65 -5.31 28.88
C SER A 27 -4.08 -4.24 27.97
N LEU A 28 -3.09 -4.62 27.15
CA LEU A 28 -2.68 -3.88 25.98
C LEU A 28 -3.97 -3.66 25.20
N SER A 29 -4.50 -2.45 25.32
CA SER A 29 -5.66 -2.04 24.56
C SER A 29 -5.34 -2.34 23.09
N PRO A 30 -6.23 -3.00 22.33
CA PRO A 30 -6.00 -3.29 20.91
C PRO A 30 -5.96 -2.02 20.04
N ASN A 31 -5.97 -0.84 20.67
CA ASN A 31 -5.85 0.47 20.05
C ASN A 31 -4.38 0.86 19.79
N ALA A 32 -3.54 -0.10 19.40
CA ALA A 32 -2.44 0.27 18.53
C ALA A 32 -3.10 0.78 17.24
N SER A 33 -3.11 2.10 17.07
CA SER A 33 -3.76 2.77 15.94
C SER A 33 -3.16 2.21 14.66
N ALA A 34 -3.85 1.28 14.00
CA ALA A 34 -3.38 0.72 12.75
C ALA A 34 -3.29 1.85 11.72
N PHE A 35 -2.12 2.01 11.12
CA PHE A 35 -1.84 3.03 10.13
C PHE A 35 -2.74 2.79 8.91
N GLU A 36 -3.21 3.86 8.26
CA GLU A 36 -4.20 3.74 7.21
C GLU A 36 -3.69 4.25 5.85
N ILE A 37 -3.85 3.43 4.81
CA ILE A 37 -3.74 3.85 3.41
C ILE A 37 -5.16 3.92 2.84
N VAL A 38 -5.57 5.08 2.35
CA VAL A 38 -6.86 5.24 1.64
C VAL A 38 -6.58 5.51 0.18
N ILE A 39 -7.10 4.64 -0.69
CA ILE A 39 -7.08 4.80 -2.14
C ILE A 39 -8.49 5.21 -2.56
N LYS A 40 -8.60 6.37 -3.21
CA LYS A 40 -9.88 6.86 -3.73
C LYS A 40 -9.84 6.84 -5.25
N LEU A 41 -10.72 6.08 -5.86
CA LEU A 41 -10.75 5.87 -7.31
C LEU A 41 -11.97 6.52 -7.95
N THR A 42 -11.81 7.01 -9.16
CA THR A 42 -12.87 7.65 -9.95
C THR A 42 -13.33 6.79 -11.12
N GLY A 43 -12.46 5.91 -11.63
CA GLY A 43 -12.65 5.24 -12.92
C GLY A 43 -12.42 6.15 -14.14
N HIS A 44 -11.95 7.38 -13.94
CA HIS A 44 -11.72 8.33 -15.03
C HIS A 44 -10.26 8.33 -15.48
N GLU A 45 -10.03 8.30 -16.79
CA GLU A 45 -8.69 8.17 -17.38
C GLU A 45 -7.75 9.34 -17.10
N GLU A 46 -8.24 10.57 -17.14
CA GLU A 46 -7.42 11.77 -16.85
C GLU A 46 -7.12 11.93 -15.36
N PHE A 47 -8.05 11.52 -14.49
CA PHE A 47 -7.97 11.72 -13.04
C PHE A 47 -8.32 10.42 -12.29
N PRO A 48 -7.48 9.37 -12.36
CA PRO A 48 -7.85 8.03 -11.90
C PRO A 48 -8.14 7.94 -10.40
N GLY A 49 -7.51 8.82 -9.60
CA GLY A 49 -7.73 8.84 -8.18
C GLY A 49 -6.64 9.53 -7.37
N LEU A 50 -6.71 9.33 -6.05
CA LEU A 50 -5.72 9.80 -5.10
C LEU A 50 -5.45 8.75 -4.02
N VAL A 51 -4.26 8.81 -3.44
CA VAL A 51 -3.83 8.00 -2.30
C VAL A 51 -3.49 8.95 -1.14
N SER A 52 -3.93 8.59 0.06
CA SER A 52 -3.57 9.29 1.30
C SER A 52 -3.14 8.29 2.37
N LEU A 53 -2.26 8.73 3.28
CA LEU A 53 -1.77 7.91 4.38
C LEU A 53 -1.92 8.62 5.71
N ASP A 54 -2.23 7.85 6.74
CA ASP A 54 -2.24 8.28 8.13
C ASP A 54 -1.44 7.27 8.97
N ALA A 55 -0.25 7.68 9.41
CA ALA A 55 0.60 6.88 10.29
C ALA A 55 0.30 7.14 11.78
N GLY A 56 -0.89 7.67 12.10
CA GLY A 56 -1.27 8.03 13.46
C GLY A 56 -0.43 9.18 14.02
N THR A 57 -0.73 9.62 15.23
CA THR A 57 0.05 10.66 15.95
C THR A 57 0.23 11.98 15.17
N GLY A 58 -0.74 12.35 14.34
CA GLY A 58 -0.69 13.56 13.50
C GLY A 58 0.22 13.46 12.28
N LYS A 59 0.80 12.29 12.00
CA LYS A 59 1.65 12.05 10.83
C LYS A 59 0.79 11.61 9.66
N LYS A 60 0.55 12.52 8.72
CA LYS A 60 -0.23 12.25 7.52
C LYS A 60 0.52 12.59 6.26
N PHE A 61 0.15 11.88 5.20
CA PHE A 61 0.62 12.11 3.85
C PHE A 61 -0.61 12.26 2.97
N ASP A 62 -1.07 13.50 2.84
CA ASP A 62 -2.48 13.75 2.57
C ASP A 62 -2.87 13.54 1.11
N ARG A 63 -1.91 13.60 0.17
CA ARG A 63 -2.21 13.75 -1.25
C ARG A 63 -1.11 13.18 -2.14
N LEU A 64 -1.37 12.00 -2.68
CA LEU A 64 -0.70 11.45 -3.85
C LEU A 64 -1.70 11.32 -4.98
N CYS A 65 -1.40 11.90 -6.13
CA CYS A 65 -2.29 11.81 -7.28
C CYS A 65 -1.90 10.61 -8.13
N LEU A 66 -2.90 9.80 -8.50
CA LEU A 66 -2.71 8.74 -9.47
C LEU A 66 -2.55 9.37 -10.85
N LEU A 67 -1.56 8.88 -11.60
CA LEU A 67 -1.23 9.37 -12.93
C LEU A 67 -2.26 8.88 -13.95
N GLY A 68 -2.85 9.83 -14.69
CA GLY A 68 -3.77 9.58 -15.80
C GLY A 68 -3.13 9.79 -17.17
N THR A 69 -3.96 9.98 -18.19
CA THR A 69 -3.57 10.09 -19.62
C THR A 69 -2.60 11.23 -19.93
N GLU A 70 -2.57 12.30 -19.15
CA GLU A 70 -1.60 13.40 -19.34
C GLU A 70 -0.19 13.09 -18.80
N ALA A 71 -0.01 11.98 -18.08
CA ALA A 71 1.27 11.64 -17.49
C ALA A 71 2.24 11.02 -18.50
N ARG A 72 3.53 11.37 -18.37
CA ARG A 72 4.61 10.72 -19.13
C ARG A 72 4.95 9.36 -18.52
N GLY A 73 4.43 8.27 -19.10
CA GLY A 73 4.75 6.89 -18.71
C GLY A 73 3.62 5.90 -19.01
N SER A 74 3.85 4.60 -18.81
CA SER A 74 2.80 3.59 -18.98
C SER A 74 1.76 3.68 -17.87
N ILE A 75 0.49 3.61 -18.23
CA ILE A 75 -0.66 3.55 -17.33
C ILE A 75 -1.51 2.36 -17.74
N ASP A 76 -2.20 1.72 -16.80
CA ASP A 76 -3.02 0.52 -17.03
C ASP A 76 -4.41 1.01 -17.42
N MET A 77 -4.50 1.54 -18.64
CA MET A 77 -5.72 2.15 -19.16
C MET A 77 -6.88 1.17 -19.15
N ASP A 78 -6.61 -0.07 -19.55
CA ASP A 78 -7.63 -1.12 -19.60
C ASP A 78 -8.23 -1.34 -18.21
N PHE A 79 -7.40 -1.38 -17.16
CA PHE A 79 -7.91 -1.46 -15.80
C PHE A 79 -8.72 -0.21 -15.41
N ILE A 80 -8.20 1.00 -15.64
CA ILE A 80 -8.89 2.26 -15.29
C ILE A 80 -10.26 2.35 -15.99
N MET A 81 -10.33 2.06 -17.28
CA MET A 81 -11.57 2.08 -18.05
C MET A 81 -12.54 0.98 -17.60
N THR A 82 -12.02 -0.19 -17.23
CA THR A 82 -12.84 -1.27 -16.66
C THR A 82 -13.52 -0.84 -15.37
N LEU A 83 -12.86 -0.05 -14.53
CA LEU A 83 -13.45 0.49 -13.30
C LEU A 83 -14.67 1.37 -13.57
N ALA A 84 -14.68 2.16 -14.65
CA ALA A 84 -15.83 2.97 -15.03
C ALA A 84 -17.06 2.12 -15.38
N GLY A 85 -16.85 0.99 -16.07
CA GLY A 85 -17.93 0.11 -16.52
C GLY A 85 -18.37 -0.95 -15.51
N LYS A 86 -17.44 -1.48 -14.70
CA LYS A 86 -17.68 -2.57 -13.75
C LYS A 86 -17.79 -2.11 -12.30
N GLY A 87 -17.46 -0.86 -12.01
CA GLY A 87 -17.48 -0.28 -10.68
C GLY A 87 -16.12 -0.32 -9.99
N ILE A 88 -15.98 0.51 -8.95
CA ILE A 88 -14.79 0.54 -8.11
C ILE A 88 -14.82 -0.68 -7.16
N PRO A 89 -13.70 -1.41 -7.01
CA PRO A 89 -13.59 -2.49 -6.04
C PRO A 89 -13.44 -1.91 -4.61
N GLU A 90 -14.52 -1.36 -4.07
CA GLU A 90 -14.52 -0.75 -2.74
C GLU A 90 -14.41 -1.80 -1.65
N GLY A 91 -13.65 -1.48 -0.60
CA GLY A 91 -13.54 -2.37 0.56
C GLY A 91 -12.20 -2.29 1.26
N ASN A 92 -11.99 -3.26 2.14
CA ASN A 92 -10.78 -3.38 2.93
C ASN A 92 -9.79 -4.33 2.26
N TYR A 93 -8.54 -3.91 2.26
CA TYR A 93 -7.39 -4.61 1.71
C TYR A 93 -6.33 -4.78 2.79
N GLN A 94 -5.38 -5.66 2.52
CA GLN A 94 -4.14 -5.79 3.27
C GLN A 94 -2.94 -5.59 2.35
N VAL A 95 -1.88 -5.00 2.90
CA VAL A 95 -0.59 -4.96 2.22
C VAL A 95 -0.11 -6.39 2.01
N ALA A 96 0.30 -6.69 0.78
CA ALA A 96 0.81 -7.99 0.38
C ALA A 96 2.28 -7.89 -0.04
N LYS A 97 3.02 -8.96 0.23
CA LYS A 97 4.38 -9.15 -0.29
C LYS A 97 4.32 -9.48 -1.78
N ALA A 98 5.46 -9.33 -2.45
CA ALA A 98 5.63 -9.83 -3.82
C ALA A 98 5.37 -11.35 -3.87
N LEU A 99 4.81 -11.82 -4.99
CA LEU A 99 4.58 -13.25 -5.18
C LEU A 99 5.92 -13.97 -5.40
N PRO A 100 6.06 -15.23 -4.95
CA PRO A 100 7.28 -16.01 -5.15
C PRO A 100 7.74 -16.09 -6.62
N GLU A 101 6.80 -16.18 -7.55
CA GLU A 101 7.07 -16.31 -8.98
C GLU A 101 7.41 -14.99 -9.69
N GLU A 102 7.11 -13.82 -9.09
CA GLU A 102 7.38 -12.51 -9.69
C GLU A 102 8.88 -12.17 -9.70
N LYS A 103 9.67 -12.82 -8.82
CA LYS A 103 11.13 -12.63 -8.61
C LYS A 103 11.57 -11.15 -8.53
N TRP A 104 10.64 -10.21 -8.26
CA TRP A 104 10.86 -8.77 -8.12
C TRP A 104 9.58 -7.98 -7.76
N PRO A 105 9.67 -6.82 -7.08
CA PRO A 105 10.78 -6.39 -6.22
C PRO A 105 10.84 -7.25 -4.95
N THR A 106 11.82 -6.95 -4.11
CA THR A 106 12.23 -7.65 -2.87
C THR A 106 11.09 -8.11 -1.95
N SER A 107 11.42 -8.99 -0.98
CA SER A 107 10.54 -9.46 0.10
C SER A 107 9.97 -8.34 1.00
N SER A 108 10.39 -7.09 0.77
CA SER A 108 9.95 -5.85 1.39
C SER A 108 9.68 -4.78 0.33
N PHE A 109 8.87 -3.79 0.69
CA PHE A 109 8.63 -2.61 -0.13
C PHE A 109 9.93 -1.82 -0.39
N SER A 110 10.08 -1.25 -1.59
CA SER A 110 11.24 -0.46 -2.01
C SER A 110 10.80 0.73 -2.87
N ALA A 111 11.60 1.81 -2.87
CA ALA A 111 11.30 3.05 -3.59
C ALA A 111 11.04 2.86 -5.10
N ASN A 112 11.57 1.80 -5.67
CA ASN A 112 11.56 1.56 -7.13
C ASN A 112 10.64 0.38 -7.47
N GLY A 113 9.88 -0.08 -6.48
CA GLY A 113 9.03 -1.25 -6.53
C GLY A 113 7.55 -0.91 -6.62
N ALA A 114 6.72 -1.81 -6.11
CA ALA A 114 5.29 -1.61 -6.01
C ALA A 114 4.78 -2.03 -4.65
N LEU A 115 3.81 -1.29 -4.12
CA LEU A 115 3.05 -1.67 -2.95
C LEU A 115 1.78 -2.38 -3.41
N ARG A 116 1.58 -3.63 -2.98
CA ARG A 116 0.47 -4.48 -3.43
C ARG A 116 -0.58 -4.60 -2.35
N PHE A 117 -1.82 -4.75 -2.79
CA PHE A 117 -2.98 -4.82 -1.93
C PHE A 117 -3.85 -5.99 -2.36
N VAL A 118 -4.06 -6.95 -1.45
CA VAL A 118 -5.01 -8.05 -1.66
C VAL A 118 -6.28 -7.78 -0.86
N PRO A 119 -7.45 -8.10 -1.41
CA PRO A 119 -8.71 -7.85 -0.72
C PRO A 119 -8.85 -8.74 0.52
N LYS A 120 -9.57 -8.24 1.53
CA LYS A 120 -9.85 -9.01 2.75
C LYS A 120 -11.15 -9.81 2.69
N SER A 121 -12.07 -9.45 1.81
CA SER A 121 -13.35 -10.16 1.64
C SER A 121 -13.35 -11.03 0.41
N GLU A 122 -13.97 -12.21 0.51
CA GLU A 122 -14.10 -13.18 -0.59
C GLU A 122 -14.84 -12.58 -1.78
N SER A 123 -15.92 -11.83 -1.56
CA SER A 123 -16.67 -11.15 -2.63
C SER A 123 -15.82 -10.18 -3.45
N LEU A 124 -14.87 -9.50 -2.80
CA LEU A 124 -13.99 -8.53 -3.45
C LEU A 124 -12.83 -9.24 -4.17
N GLN A 125 -12.37 -10.36 -3.61
CA GLN A 125 -11.45 -11.28 -4.27
C GLN A 125 -12.08 -11.82 -5.56
N GLU A 126 -13.32 -12.32 -5.50
CA GLU A 126 -14.06 -12.81 -6.66
C GLU A 126 -14.24 -11.72 -7.72
N PHE A 127 -14.66 -10.51 -7.32
CA PHE A 127 -14.78 -9.38 -8.23
C PHE A 127 -13.47 -9.13 -8.99
N LEU A 128 -12.34 -9.00 -8.29
CA LEU A 128 -11.05 -8.76 -8.95
C LEU A 128 -10.63 -9.92 -9.84
N MET A 129 -10.91 -11.17 -9.43
CA MET A 129 -10.64 -12.35 -10.26
C MET A 129 -11.46 -12.35 -11.54
N THR A 130 -12.70 -11.83 -11.55
CA THR A 130 -13.47 -11.65 -12.81
C THR A 130 -12.81 -10.65 -13.76
N LEU A 131 -11.98 -9.73 -13.24
CA LEU A 131 -11.16 -8.80 -14.01
C LEU A 131 -9.77 -9.38 -14.35
N GLY A 132 -9.51 -10.64 -14.01
CA GLY A 132 -8.20 -11.28 -14.14
C GLY A 132 -7.15 -10.72 -13.19
N LYS A 133 -7.56 -10.00 -12.13
CA LYS A 133 -6.65 -9.35 -11.18
C LYS A 133 -6.67 -10.05 -9.82
N GLN A 134 -5.52 -10.13 -9.18
CA GLN A 134 -5.35 -10.70 -7.83
C GLN A 134 -5.54 -9.65 -6.72
N GLY A 135 -5.50 -8.37 -7.09
CA GLY A 135 -5.46 -7.26 -6.16
C GLY A 135 -5.20 -5.95 -6.89
N LEU A 136 -4.78 -4.94 -6.14
CA LEU A 136 -4.30 -3.66 -6.67
C LEU A 136 -2.79 -3.51 -6.43
N ALA A 137 -2.12 -2.73 -7.26
CA ALA A 137 -0.72 -2.38 -7.06
C ALA A 137 -0.51 -0.87 -7.25
N LEU A 138 0.21 -0.23 -6.33
CA LEU A 138 0.69 1.14 -6.47
C LEU A 138 2.15 1.10 -6.89
N HIS A 139 2.45 1.62 -8.08
CA HIS A 139 3.79 1.61 -8.65
C HIS A 139 4.26 3.01 -9.05
N ALA A 140 5.56 3.23 -8.98
CA ALA A 140 6.24 4.29 -9.71
C ALA A 140 7.61 3.80 -10.11
N ARG A 141 8.20 4.49 -11.07
CA ARG A 141 9.46 4.09 -11.67
C ARG A 141 10.62 4.83 -11.01
N ASP A 142 11.85 4.38 -11.19
CA ASP A 142 12.98 5.31 -11.12
C ASP A 142 12.98 6.18 -12.37
N PHE A 143 12.51 7.41 -12.26
CA PHE A 143 12.87 8.44 -13.23
C PHE A 143 13.47 9.58 -12.42
N TYR A 144 14.80 9.66 -12.44
CA TYR A 144 15.47 10.94 -12.27
C TYR A 144 14.93 11.90 -13.33
N PRO A 145 14.74 13.19 -13.02
CA PRO A 145 14.29 14.17 -14.00
C PRO A 145 15.37 14.31 -15.07
N LEU A 146 15.27 13.54 -16.14
CA LEU A 146 16.04 13.77 -17.35
C LEU A 146 15.35 14.93 -18.07
N ALA A 147 16.07 16.04 -18.19
CA ALA A 147 15.65 17.21 -18.94
C ALA A 147 15.08 16.77 -20.30
N GLY A 148 13.95 17.36 -20.72
CA GLY A 148 13.18 16.93 -21.89
C GLY A 148 13.96 16.84 -23.21
N LYS A 149 15.16 17.43 -23.30
CA LYS A 149 16.08 17.27 -24.44
C LYS A 149 16.78 15.90 -24.50
N MET A 150 16.74 15.10 -23.43
CA MET A 150 17.39 13.78 -23.33
C MET A 150 16.44 12.60 -23.60
N THR A 151 15.12 12.84 -23.65
CA THR A 151 14.11 11.79 -23.90
C THR A 151 14.02 11.36 -25.36
N ASP A 152 14.60 12.14 -26.28
CA ASP A 152 14.55 11.87 -27.73
C ASP A 152 15.63 10.86 -28.18
N ASN A 153 16.46 10.36 -27.26
CA ASN A 153 17.47 9.34 -27.57
C ASN A 153 16.88 7.92 -27.47
N PRO A 154 16.77 7.14 -28.57
CA PRO A 154 16.19 5.81 -28.57
C PRO A 154 16.92 4.80 -27.67
N LYS A 155 18.21 5.01 -27.40
CA LYS A 155 18.97 4.16 -26.47
C LYS A 155 18.51 4.37 -25.02
N MET A 156 18.20 5.60 -24.64
CA MET A 156 17.66 5.93 -23.31
C MET A 156 16.25 5.36 -23.13
N ILE A 157 15.42 5.39 -24.19
CA ILE A 157 14.11 4.73 -24.22
C ILE A 157 14.20 3.21 -23.95
N ARG A 158 15.29 2.55 -24.39
CA ARG A 158 15.52 1.12 -24.09
C ARG A 158 16.02 0.84 -22.67
N PHE A 159 16.70 1.81 -22.02
CA PHE A 159 17.03 1.72 -20.58
C PHE A 159 15.78 1.86 -19.70
N PHE A 160 14.66 2.29 -20.28
CA PHE A 160 13.40 2.56 -19.61
C PHE A 160 12.45 1.38 -19.58
N SER A 161 12.94 0.21 -19.18
CA SER A 161 12.11 -0.99 -19.04
C SER A 161 10.91 -0.70 -18.12
N ASN A 162 9.71 -0.74 -18.68
CA ASN A 162 8.44 -0.76 -17.94
C ASN A 162 8.02 -2.20 -17.62
N GLN A 163 8.93 -3.17 -17.74
CA GLN A 163 8.61 -4.59 -17.59
C GLN A 163 8.00 -4.93 -16.23
N LEU A 164 8.38 -4.25 -15.13
CA LEU A 164 7.66 -4.44 -13.87
C LEU A 164 6.22 -3.96 -14.00
N PHE A 165 6.01 -2.75 -14.54
CA PHE A 165 4.67 -2.22 -14.70
C PHE A 165 3.81 -3.13 -15.58
N GLU A 166 4.34 -3.62 -16.70
CA GLU A 166 3.65 -4.57 -17.60
C GLU A 166 3.28 -5.85 -16.87
N ARG A 167 4.22 -6.47 -16.14
CA ARG A 167 3.95 -7.68 -15.33
C ARG A 167 2.94 -7.43 -14.22
N LEU A 168 2.98 -6.24 -13.60
CA LEU A 168 1.99 -5.85 -12.60
C LEU A 168 0.63 -5.71 -13.27
N ALA A 169 0.54 -4.99 -14.39
CA ALA A 169 -0.70 -4.78 -15.12
C ALA A 169 -1.32 -6.11 -15.58
N GLU A 170 -0.53 -7.13 -15.90
CA GLU A 170 -1.06 -8.47 -16.22
C GLU A 170 -1.85 -9.10 -15.07
N ARG A 171 -1.42 -8.91 -13.82
CA ARG A 171 -1.93 -9.66 -12.64
C ARG A 171 -2.63 -8.81 -11.59
N TRP A 172 -2.44 -7.50 -11.63
CA TRP A 172 -2.86 -6.55 -10.63
C TRP A 172 -3.55 -5.37 -11.31
N GLY A 173 -4.56 -4.80 -10.67
CA GLY A 173 -5.10 -3.50 -11.05
C GLY A 173 -4.06 -2.44 -10.72
N THR A 174 -3.24 -2.08 -11.72
CA THR A 174 -2.01 -1.32 -11.46
C THR A 174 -2.25 0.17 -11.59
N LEU A 175 -2.01 0.87 -10.49
CA LEU A 175 -2.15 2.32 -10.35
C LEU A 175 -0.76 2.94 -10.27
N ARG A 176 -0.57 4.10 -10.91
CA ARG A 176 0.74 4.75 -10.99
C ARG A 176 0.76 6.07 -10.25
N ILE A 177 1.86 6.39 -9.57
CA ILE A 177 2.15 7.72 -9.01
C ILE A 177 3.47 8.25 -9.58
N SER A 178 3.76 9.54 -9.36
CA SER A 178 5.05 10.08 -9.76
C SER A 178 6.20 9.46 -8.95
N ASN A 179 7.41 9.50 -9.49
CA ASN A 179 8.56 8.89 -8.81
C ASN A 179 9.00 9.69 -7.60
N TRP A 180 8.85 11.01 -7.69
CA TRP A 180 9.02 11.90 -6.54
C TRP A 180 8.07 11.50 -5.42
N ASP A 181 6.81 11.26 -5.77
CA ASP A 181 5.79 10.81 -4.83
C ASP A 181 6.08 9.43 -4.26
N MET A 182 6.58 8.50 -5.07
CA MET A 182 6.99 7.18 -4.59
C MET A 182 8.19 7.24 -3.67
N GLY A 183 9.19 8.09 -3.94
CA GLY A 183 10.30 8.31 -3.02
C GLY A 183 9.82 8.82 -1.67
N ARG A 184 8.95 9.84 -1.68
CA ARG A 184 8.32 10.37 -0.45
C ARG A 184 7.48 9.32 0.27
N PHE A 185 6.70 8.55 -0.49
CA PHE A 185 5.84 7.48 0.01
C PHE A 185 6.66 6.36 0.65
N HIS A 186 7.74 5.92 0.01
CA HIS A 186 8.69 4.96 0.55
C HIS A 186 9.38 5.44 1.83
N ASP A 187 9.86 6.68 1.84
CA ASP A 187 10.48 7.24 3.03
C ASP A 187 9.49 7.37 4.19
N PHE A 188 8.26 7.78 3.91
CA PHE A 188 7.20 7.84 4.90
C PHE A 188 6.86 6.45 5.44
N TYR A 189 6.67 5.47 4.56
CA TYR A 189 6.37 4.09 4.94
C TYR A 189 7.50 3.52 5.82
N ARG A 190 8.75 3.57 5.35
CA ARG A 190 9.91 3.03 6.08
C ARG A 190 10.11 3.64 7.47
N ARG A 191 9.84 4.94 7.64
CA ARG A 191 10.02 5.63 8.93
C ARG A 191 8.92 5.33 9.95
N ASN A 192 7.76 4.87 9.49
CA ASN A 192 6.58 4.71 10.32
C ASN A 192 6.06 3.28 10.33
N THR A 193 6.82 2.30 9.84
CA THR A 193 6.35 0.92 9.69
C THR A 193 7.47 -0.05 10.00
N GLU A 194 7.22 -0.90 10.98
CA GLU A 194 8.10 -2.01 11.33
C GLU A 194 7.67 -3.29 10.62
N SER A 195 6.37 -3.43 10.31
CA SER A 195 5.78 -4.58 9.63
C SER A 195 4.59 -4.20 8.76
N ASP A 196 4.45 -4.83 7.59
CA ASP A 196 3.36 -4.59 6.64
C ASP A 196 1.96 -4.81 7.22
N GLN A 197 1.84 -5.64 8.26
CA GLN A 197 0.57 -5.90 8.95
C GLN A 197 0.04 -4.71 9.75
N GLN A 198 0.87 -3.68 9.98
CA GLN A 198 0.46 -2.46 10.69
C GLN A 198 -0.47 -1.58 9.83
N TRP A 199 -0.48 -1.76 8.51
CA TRP A 199 -1.30 -0.96 7.60
C TRP A 199 -2.66 -1.61 7.31
N LYS A 200 -3.71 -0.85 7.60
CA LYS A 200 -5.05 -1.06 7.03
C LYS A 200 -5.13 -0.32 5.71
N VAL A 201 -5.62 -0.99 4.68
CA VAL A 201 -5.80 -0.39 3.37
C VAL A 201 -7.28 -0.35 3.06
N ARG A 202 -7.77 0.78 2.58
CA ARG A 202 -9.16 0.99 2.22
C ARG A 202 -9.24 1.56 0.82
N VAL A 203 -10.04 0.93 -0.04
CA VAL A 203 -10.37 1.44 -1.37
C VAL A 203 -11.79 1.97 -1.33
N THR A 204 -12.00 3.17 -1.85
CA THR A 204 -13.30 3.83 -1.90
C THR A 204 -13.49 4.50 -3.26
N SER A 205 -14.74 4.67 -3.66
CA SER A 205 -15.08 5.53 -4.79
C SER A 205 -14.97 7.00 -4.39
N SER A 206 -14.70 7.87 -5.37
CA SER A 206 -14.72 9.32 -5.19
C SER A 206 -15.29 9.99 -6.42
N ALA A 207 -16.02 11.08 -6.20
CA ALA A 207 -16.47 11.96 -7.26
C ALA A 207 -15.26 12.51 -8.04
N LEU A 208 -15.39 12.53 -9.37
CA LEU A 208 -14.36 13.04 -10.30
C LEU A 208 -13.94 14.45 -9.95
N GLU A 209 -14.91 15.37 -9.78
CA GLU A 209 -14.66 16.77 -9.48
C GLU A 209 -13.82 16.96 -8.21
N ARG A 210 -14.00 16.10 -7.20
CA ARG A 210 -13.19 16.15 -5.98
C ARG A 210 -11.72 15.83 -6.28
N VAL A 211 -11.47 14.77 -7.05
CA VAL A 211 -10.11 14.36 -7.41
C VAL A 211 -9.47 15.38 -8.35
N LYS A 212 -10.21 15.86 -9.34
CA LYS A 212 -9.77 16.91 -10.27
C LYS A 212 -9.36 18.18 -9.54
N ASN A 213 -10.15 18.66 -8.58
CA ASN A 213 -9.80 19.85 -7.80
C ASN A 213 -8.53 19.68 -6.95
N ILE A 214 -8.20 18.44 -6.55
CA ILE A 214 -7.01 18.13 -5.75
C ILE A 214 -5.78 17.91 -6.63
N CYS A 215 -5.96 17.23 -7.76
CA CYS A 215 -4.90 16.68 -8.60
C CYS A 215 -4.67 17.44 -9.90
N ALA A 216 -5.49 18.45 -10.21
CA ALA A 216 -5.23 19.34 -11.33
C ALA A 216 -3.84 19.97 -11.18
N PRO A 217 -3.04 20.02 -12.26
CA PRO A 217 -1.78 20.75 -12.26
C PRO A 217 -2.01 22.17 -11.77
N LEU A 218 -1.13 22.66 -10.89
CA LEU A 218 -1.17 24.06 -10.49
C LEU A 218 -1.01 24.91 -11.76
N LYS A 219 -2.05 25.69 -12.09
CA LYS A 219 -1.95 26.70 -13.14
C LYS A 219 -0.91 27.72 -12.68
N VAL A 220 0.34 27.56 -13.14
CA VAL A 220 1.37 28.56 -12.94
C VAL A 220 0.92 29.78 -13.74
N GLN A 221 0.35 30.78 -13.06
CA GLN A 221 0.22 32.10 -13.66
C GLN A 221 1.64 32.58 -13.93
N ARG A 222 2.06 32.56 -15.21
CA ARG A 222 3.27 33.27 -15.61
C ARG A 222 3.08 34.73 -15.19
N LYS A 223 4.11 35.34 -14.59
CA LYS A 223 4.12 36.79 -14.39
C LYS A 223 3.79 37.47 -15.73
N PRO A 224 2.97 38.52 -15.77
CA PRO A 224 2.73 39.27 -17.01
C PRO A 224 4.08 39.70 -17.59
N GLY A 225 4.41 39.28 -18.82
CA GLY A 225 5.61 39.71 -19.56
C GLY A 225 6.72 38.67 -19.80
N GLY A 226 6.52 37.38 -19.54
CA GLY A 226 7.52 36.35 -19.89
C GLY A 226 7.36 35.84 -21.34
N GLU A 227 8.45 35.82 -22.11
CA GLU A 227 8.48 35.36 -23.51
C GLU A 227 7.95 33.94 -23.73
N LEU A 228 7.40 33.73 -24.92
CA LEU A 228 6.86 32.46 -25.41
C LEU A 228 8.03 31.59 -25.93
N GLU A 229 8.34 30.51 -25.23
CA GLU A 229 8.95 29.30 -25.81
C GLU A 229 8.02 28.11 -25.55
#